data_AF-A0A8K0Y4B0-F1
#
_entry.id   AF-A0A8K0Y4B0-F1
#
_cell.length_a   1.000
_cell.length_b   1.000
_cell.length_c   1.000
_cell.angle_alpha   90.00
_cell.angle_beta   90.00
_cell.angle_gamma   90.00
#
_symmetry.space_group_name_H-M   'P 1'
#
loop_
_entity.id
_entity.type
_entity.pdbx_description
1 polymer ?
#
loop_
_entity_poly.entity_id
_entity_poly.type
_entity_poly.pdbx_seq_one_letter_code
_entity_poly.pdbx_strand_id
1 'polypeptide(L)'
;MQFLVHIFKSDSGNFVLSFYPQQSGNTTFNEQGGLLSGVFGQDSGNYDVKGPVFDTGGLYRFKIEVITMGAYDNQVSKSYTAGISIPEYDNLTINDPGYGTQQMQIIAYYDRLHNITYDPVTKFVNFTMPFDWSTQNISQLTVVHQEIRIPRTLGDFVVTKYDAYVNNIKIPDKLISIDDYSMDAYRIVHLILYKPDVENLFSEQKDPGQEMNFAIKPSDENIFPVVQFTRNAQYKIALSWNPEKILEGNTTQFNFKVLDPYAANKTVSPISYDFSVLEGKNGVIYHQIGKTTDSSDGDNINVAFPSNYYRVNHNSI
;
A
#
# COMPACT_ATOMS: atom_id res chain seq x y z
N MET A 1 -9.59 -10.30 -23.92
CA MET A 1 -8.20 -9.78 -23.90
C MET A 1 -7.96 -9.05 -25.21
N GLN A 2 -7.68 -7.75 -25.18
CA GLN A 2 -7.45 -6.95 -26.39
C GLN A 2 -5.95 -6.94 -26.69
N PHE A 3 -5.56 -7.40 -27.87
CA PHE A 3 -4.15 -7.39 -28.30
C PHE A 3 -3.93 -6.21 -29.23
N LEU A 4 -3.00 -5.34 -28.86
CA LEU A 4 -2.53 -4.25 -29.69
C LEU A 4 -1.16 -4.64 -30.24
N VAL A 5 -1.05 -4.69 -31.57
CA VAL A 5 0.18 -5.07 -32.26
C VAL A 5 0.58 -3.93 -33.19
N HIS A 6 1.82 -3.48 -33.07
CA HIS A 6 2.39 -2.47 -33.94
C HIS A 6 3.89 -2.73 -34.13
N ILE A 7 4.42 -2.40 -35.31
CA ILE A 7 5.85 -2.50 -35.61
C ILE A 7 6.44 -1.11 -35.44
N PHE A 8 7.37 -0.97 -34.51
CA PHE A 8 8.11 0.27 -34.25
C PHE A 8 9.49 0.20 -34.90
N LYS A 9 10.05 1.37 -35.24
CA LYS A 9 11.40 1.51 -35.81
C LYS A 9 12.18 2.58 -35.07
N SER A 10 13.50 2.43 -35.01
CA SER A 10 14.43 3.38 -34.41
C SER A 10 15.80 3.20 -35.05
N ASP A 11 16.37 4.29 -35.57
CA ASP A 11 17.69 4.24 -36.19
C ASP A 11 18.80 4.13 -35.13
N SER A 12 18.54 4.60 -33.91
CA SER A 12 19.47 4.50 -32.78
C SER A 12 19.36 3.16 -32.02
N GLY A 13 18.30 2.39 -32.28
CA GLY A 13 17.94 1.21 -31.50
C GLY A 13 17.25 1.53 -30.17
N ASN A 14 17.17 2.79 -29.76
CA ASN A 14 16.46 3.21 -28.54
C ASN A 14 14.99 3.54 -28.86
N PHE A 15 14.09 3.12 -27.96
CA PHE A 15 12.66 3.40 -28.06
C PHE A 15 12.17 4.14 -26.83
N VAL A 16 11.38 5.19 -27.05
CA VAL A 16 10.64 5.89 -25.99
C VAL A 16 9.18 5.85 -26.39
N LEU A 17 8.36 5.12 -25.62
CA LEU A 17 6.93 5.01 -25.84
C LEU A 17 6.19 5.78 -24.76
N SER A 18 5.42 6.79 -25.16
CA SER A 18 4.57 7.58 -24.28
C SER A 18 3.12 7.15 -24.45
N PHE A 19 2.52 6.62 -23.39
CA PHE A 19 1.16 6.08 -23.42
C PHE A 19 0.17 7.11 -22.85
N TYR A 20 -0.90 7.39 -23.59
CA TYR A 20 -1.92 8.36 -23.20
C TYR A 20 -3.31 7.71 -23.14
N PRO A 21 -4.04 7.85 -22.02
CA PRO A 21 -5.42 7.43 -21.91
C PRO A 21 -6.33 8.24 -22.84
N GLN A 22 -7.37 7.60 -23.36
CA GLN A 22 -8.38 8.25 -24.20
C GLN A 22 -9.75 7.59 -23.98
N GLN A 23 -10.79 8.35 -23.61
CA GLN A 23 -12.09 7.77 -23.21
C GLN A 23 -12.80 6.90 -24.27
N SER A 24 -12.54 7.13 -25.57
CA SER A 24 -13.18 6.36 -26.65
C SER A 24 -12.36 6.45 -27.94
N GLY A 25 -12.64 5.56 -28.91
CA GLY A 25 -11.98 5.52 -30.20
C GLY A 25 -10.98 4.37 -30.34
N ASN A 26 -10.26 4.35 -31.47
CA ASN A 26 -9.25 3.33 -31.74
C ASN A 26 -7.89 3.75 -31.15
N THR A 27 -7.07 2.76 -30.81
CA THR A 27 -5.67 3.03 -30.45
C THR A 27 -4.92 3.59 -31.65
N THR A 28 -4.22 4.70 -31.46
CA THR A 28 -3.37 5.34 -32.48
C THR A 28 -1.91 5.29 -32.06
N PHE A 29 -1.03 5.09 -33.04
CA PHE A 29 0.43 5.12 -32.88
C PHE A 29 0.97 6.26 -33.73
N ASN A 30 1.70 7.19 -33.13
CA ASN A 30 2.26 8.34 -33.82
C ASN A 30 3.74 8.50 -33.48
N GLU A 31 4.62 8.42 -34.48
CA GLU A 31 6.04 8.71 -34.30
C GLU A 31 6.24 10.23 -34.20
N GLN A 32 6.91 10.68 -33.15
CA GLN A 32 7.27 12.08 -33.00
C GLN A 32 8.30 12.45 -34.08
N GLY A 33 8.16 13.66 -34.67
CA GLY A 33 9.03 14.13 -35.76
C GLY A 33 8.44 13.99 -37.18
N GLY A 34 7.30 13.30 -37.34
CA GLY A 34 6.52 13.28 -38.58
C GLY A 34 7.19 12.62 -39.79
N LEU A 35 6.63 12.81 -40.99
CA LEU A 35 7.03 12.12 -42.25
C LEU A 35 8.51 12.28 -42.63
N LEU A 36 9.21 13.28 -42.07
CA LEU A 36 10.60 13.62 -42.42
C LEU A 36 11.62 13.26 -41.33
N SER A 37 11.19 12.76 -40.17
CA SER A 37 12.11 12.30 -39.10
C SER A 37 13.05 11.21 -39.59
N GLY A 38 12.55 10.24 -40.35
CA GLY A 38 13.35 9.18 -40.98
C GLY A 38 14.26 9.64 -42.14
N VAL A 39 14.11 10.87 -42.64
CA VAL A 39 14.99 11.45 -43.67
C VAL A 39 16.17 12.20 -43.04
N PHE A 40 15.97 12.79 -41.86
CA PHE A 40 16.98 13.60 -41.17
C PHE A 40 17.59 12.91 -39.94
N GLY A 41 17.11 11.73 -39.56
CA GLY A 41 17.59 10.97 -38.40
C GLY A 41 17.38 11.69 -37.06
N GLN A 42 16.56 12.73 -37.04
CA GLN A 42 16.19 13.46 -35.83
C GLN A 42 14.83 12.93 -35.36
N ASP A 43 14.82 12.36 -34.16
CA ASP A 43 13.66 11.91 -33.37
C ASP A 43 13.08 10.50 -33.68
N SER A 44 13.71 9.67 -34.53
CA SER A 44 13.23 8.29 -34.75
C SER A 44 13.30 7.44 -33.47
N GLY A 45 12.27 6.63 -33.22
CA GLY A 45 12.15 5.82 -32.00
C GLY A 45 11.30 6.41 -30.87
N ASN A 46 10.78 7.64 -31.01
CA ASN A 46 9.87 8.25 -30.04
C ASN A 46 8.41 8.13 -30.52
N TYR A 47 7.54 7.49 -29.75
CA TYR A 47 6.15 7.25 -30.15
C TYR A 47 5.15 7.68 -29.08
N ASP A 48 4.12 8.38 -29.52
CA ASP A 48 2.89 8.59 -28.75
C ASP A 48 1.90 7.48 -29.08
N VAL A 49 1.47 6.74 -28.06
CA VAL A 49 0.45 5.71 -28.18
C VAL A 49 -0.76 6.15 -27.40
N LYS A 50 -1.87 6.40 -28.08
CA LYS A 50 -3.12 6.87 -27.45
C LYS A 50 -4.20 5.84 -27.61
N GLY A 51 -5.00 5.58 -26.59
CA GLY A 51 -6.13 4.67 -26.72
C GLY A 51 -6.90 4.42 -25.41
N PRO A 52 -8.13 3.89 -25.52
CA PRO A 52 -8.99 3.63 -24.37
C PRO A 52 -8.50 2.52 -23.46
N VAL A 53 -7.63 1.64 -23.96
CA VAL A 53 -7.05 0.59 -23.12
C VAL A 53 -6.23 1.16 -21.96
N PHE A 54 -5.65 2.37 -22.13
CA PHE A 54 -4.80 3.01 -21.11
C PHE A 54 -5.58 3.83 -20.07
N ASP A 55 -6.90 3.91 -20.19
CA ASP A 55 -7.79 4.67 -19.29
C ASP A 55 -8.17 3.88 -18.02
N THR A 56 -7.38 2.86 -17.68
CA THR A 56 -7.66 1.96 -16.55
C THR A 56 -6.37 1.59 -15.83
N GLY A 57 -6.43 1.28 -14.54
CA GLY A 57 -5.31 0.67 -13.84
C GLY A 57 -5.16 -0.81 -14.19
N GLY A 58 -4.14 -1.42 -13.59
CA GLY A 58 -3.83 -2.84 -13.70
C GLY A 58 -2.52 -3.16 -14.45
N LEU A 59 -2.35 -4.43 -14.81
CA LEU A 59 -1.12 -4.94 -15.41
C LEU A 59 -1.19 -4.93 -16.94
N TYR A 60 -0.34 -4.10 -17.55
CA TYR A 60 -0.13 -4.08 -18.99
C TYR A 60 1.00 -5.03 -19.36
N ARG A 61 0.68 -6.06 -20.15
CA ARG A 61 1.65 -7.06 -20.62
C ARG A 61 2.11 -6.75 -22.04
N PHE A 62 3.42 -6.64 -22.21
CA PHE A 62 4.06 -6.39 -23.49
C PHE A 62 4.76 -7.65 -23.97
N LYS A 63 4.41 -8.11 -25.18
CA LYS A 63 5.18 -9.09 -25.93
C LYS A 63 6.00 -8.33 -26.96
N ILE A 64 7.32 -8.35 -26.82
CA ILE A 64 8.24 -7.58 -27.64
C ILE A 64 8.99 -8.57 -28.55
N GLU A 65 8.80 -8.42 -29.86
CA GLU A 65 9.49 -9.21 -30.87
C GLU A 65 10.50 -8.33 -31.61
N VAL A 66 11.78 -8.66 -31.48
CA VAL A 66 12.85 -8.00 -32.24
C VAL A 66 13.04 -8.78 -33.53
N ILE A 67 12.69 -8.14 -34.65
CA ILE A 67 12.70 -8.73 -36.00
C ILE A 67 13.93 -8.35 -36.82
N THR A 68 14.62 -7.26 -36.48
CA THR A 68 15.86 -6.79 -37.13
C THR A 68 16.80 -6.17 -36.10
N MET A 69 18.13 -6.29 -36.27
CA MET A 69 19.10 -5.73 -35.32
C MET A 69 20.39 -5.27 -36.02
N GLY A 70 20.90 -4.08 -35.66
CA GLY A 70 22.09 -3.47 -36.25
C GLY A 70 21.86 -2.82 -37.62
N ALA A 71 21.06 -3.44 -38.48
CA ALA A 71 20.55 -2.88 -39.73
C ALA A 71 19.14 -3.42 -40.02
N TYR A 72 18.34 -2.67 -40.78
CA TYR A 72 16.94 -3.03 -41.08
C TYR A 72 16.77 -4.26 -41.98
N ASP A 73 17.82 -4.65 -42.70
CA ASP A 73 17.85 -5.86 -43.53
C ASP A 73 18.40 -7.08 -42.77
N ASN A 74 19.07 -6.87 -41.63
CA ASN A 74 19.61 -7.93 -40.80
C ASN A 74 18.53 -8.52 -39.89
N GLN A 75 17.83 -9.53 -40.40
CA GLN A 75 16.74 -10.20 -39.70
C GLN A 75 17.24 -10.98 -38.47
N VAL A 76 16.50 -10.86 -37.39
CA VAL A 76 16.69 -11.64 -36.16
C VAL A 76 15.34 -12.13 -35.64
N SER A 77 15.38 -13.06 -34.69
CA SER A 77 14.18 -13.55 -34.02
C SER A 77 14.45 -13.66 -32.52
N LYS A 78 14.21 -12.57 -31.80
CA LYS A 78 14.27 -12.53 -30.33
C LYS A 78 12.92 -12.08 -29.77
N SER A 79 12.50 -12.70 -28.68
CA SER A 79 11.23 -12.39 -28.02
C SER A 79 11.48 -12.10 -26.54
N TYR A 80 10.80 -11.08 -26.04
CA TYR A 80 10.83 -10.67 -24.64
C TYR A 80 9.41 -10.44 -24.14
N THR A 81 9.21 -10.59 -22.84
CA THR A 81 7.97 -10.24 -22.16
C THR A 81 8.27 -9.23 -21.06
N ALA A 82 7.46 -8.18 -20.96
CA ALA A 82 7.53 -7.21 -19.87
C ALA A 82 6.13 -6.92 -19.33
N GLY A 83 6.07 -6.52 -18.06
CA GLY A 83 4.85 -6.08 -17.40
C GLY A 83 5.03 -4.68 -16.83
N ILE A 84 4.04 -3.81 -17.03
CA ILE A 84 3.97 -2.49 -16.38
C ILE A 84 2.67 -2.43 -15.59
N SER A 85 2.77 -2.21 -14.29
CA SER A 85 1.62 -2.04 -13.41
C SER A 85 1.29 -0.57 -13.24
N ILE A 86 0.03 -0.21 -13.47
CA ILE A 86 -0.53 1.10 -13.16
C ILE A 86 -1.45 0.92 -11.95
N PRO A 87 -1.36 1.77 -10.91
CA PRO A 87 -2.20 1.62 -9.73
C PRO A 87 -3.69 1.60 -10.09
N GLU A 88 -4.40 0.59 -9.58
CA GLU A 88 -5.85 0.49 -9.65
C GLU A 88 -6.44 0.95 -8.31
N TYR A 89 -7.53 1.72 -8.37
CA TYR A 89 -8.23 2.24 -7.20
C TYR A 89 -9.67 1.77 -7.23
N ASP A 90 -10.16 1.23 -6.11
CA ASP A 90 -11.56 0.86 -5.96
C ASP A 90 -12.10 1.33 -4.61
N ASN A 91 -13.31 1.89 -4.62
CA ASN A 91 -13.96 2.42 -3.41
C ASN A 91 -15.01 1.44 -2.92
N LEU A 92 -14.89 1.02 -1.67
CA LEU A 92 -15.81 0.12 -1.01
C LEU A 92 -16.66 0.88 0.01
N THR A 93 -17.95 1.04 -0.30
CA THR A 93 -18.94 1.49 0.69
C THR A 93 -19.34 0.32 1.57
N ILE A 94 -19.11 0.45 2.88
CA ILE A 94 -19.48 -0.57 3.88
C ILE A 94 -20.53 -0.03 4.83
N ASN A 95 -21.31 -0.93 5.42
CA ASN A 95 -22.23 -0.62 6.50
C ASN A 95 -21.79 -1.42 7.74
N ASP A 96 -21.19 -0.73 8.71
CA ASP A 96 -20.77 -1.32 9.97
C ASP A 96 -21.86 -1.15 11.04
N PRO A 97 -22.22 -2.20 11.81
CA PRO A 97 -23.25 -2.10 12.85
C PRO A 97 -22.95 -1.07 13.96
N GLY A 98 -21.68 -0.81 14.27
CA GLY A 98 -21.24 0.12 15.31
C GLY A 98 -20.91 1.53 14.80
N TYR A 99 -20.57 1.67 13.52
CA TYR A 99 -20.08 2.94 12.95
C TYR A 99 -20.90 3.45 11.75
N GLY A 100 -21.98 2.76 11.36
CA GLY A 100 -22.83 3.16 10.24
C GLY A 100 -22.14 3.01 8.88
N THR A 101 -22.57 3.82 7.91
CA THR A 101 -22.00 3.80 6.55
C THR A 101 -20.61 4.43 6.54
N GLN A 102 -19.62 3.69 6.05
CA GLN A 102 -18.22 4.12 5.93
C GLN A 102 -17.72 3.88 4.51
N GLN A 103 -16.67 4.61 4.12
CA GLN A 103 -16.02 4.46 2.82
C GLN A 103 -14.58 4.00 3.02
N MET A 104 -14.25 2.81 2.53
CA MET A 104 -12.87 2.35 2.40
C MET A 104 -12.41 2.47 0.95
N GLN A 105 -11.10 2.51 0.73
CA GLN A 105 -10.53 2.44 -0.61
C GLN A 105 -9.43 1.38 -0.63
N ILE A 106 -9.46 0.53 -1.64
CA ILE A 106 -8.44 -0.49 -1.90
C ILE A 106 -7.63 -0.02 -3.09
N ILE A 107 -6.31 -0.12 -3.00
CA ILE A 107 -5.37 0.28 -4.05
C ILE A 107 -4.45 -0.90 -4.36
N ALA A 108 -4.44 -1.32 -5.61
CA ALA A 108 -3.55 -2.37 -6.10
C ALA A 108 -2.44 -1.77 -6.96
N TYR A 109 -1.18 -2.06 -6.62
CA TYR A 109 -0.01 -1.62 -7.39
C TYR A 109 0.49 -2.72 -8.34
N TYR A 110 -0.36 -3.70 -8.69
CA TYR A 110 0.01 -4.81 -9.56
C TYR A 110 -0.98 -5.00 -10.72
N ASP A 111 -2.18 -5.50 -10.45
CA ASP A 111 -3.24 -5.69 -11.45
C ASP A 111 -4.60 -5.22 -10.90
N ARG A 112 -5.66 -5.34 -11.70
CA ARG A 112 -7.01 -4.88 -11.35
C ARG A 112 -7.60 -5.64 -10.17
N LEU A 113 -8.42 -4.93 -9.39
CA LEU A 113 -9.12 -5.49 -8.24
C LEU A 113 -10.47 -6.08 -8.66
N HIS A 114 -10.83 -7.19 -8.02
CA HIS A 114 -12.09 -7.90 -8.20
C HIS A 114 -12.66 -8.35 -6.85
N ASN A 115 -13.95 -8.66 -6.83
CA ASN A 115 -14.63 -9.32 -5.70
C ASN A 115 -14.40 -8.65 -4.33
N ILE A 116 -14.38 -7.31 -4.31
CA ILE A 116 -14.14 -6.56 -3.08
C ILE A 116 -15.37 -6.65 -2.18
N THR A 117 -15.19 -7.14 -0.96
CA THR A 117 -16.27 -7.36 0.00
C THR A 117 -15.85 -7.02 1.42
N TYR A 118 -16.83 -6.78 2.28
CA TYR A 118 -16.66 -6.59 3.71
C TYR A 118 -17.70 -7.40 4.47
N ASP A 119 -17.27 -8.14 5.49
CA ASP A 119 -18.14 -8.87 6.40
C ASP A 119 -18.27 -8.10 7.73
N PRO A 120 -19.48 -7.61 8.08
CA PRO A 120 -19.69 -6.82 9.30
C PRO A 120 -19.55 -7.60 10.62
N VAL A 121 -19.63 -8.93 10.57
CA VAL A 121 -19.52 -9.82 11.74
C VAL A 121 -18.07 -10.17 12.00
N THR A 122 -17.36 -10.65 10.98
CA THR A 122 -15.96 -11.08 11.11
C THR A 122 -14.95 -9.96 10.91
N LYS A 123 -15.41 -8.81 10.41
CA LYS A 123 -14.62 -7.62 10.05
C LYS A 123 -13.58 -7.88 8.95
N PHE A 124 -13.70 -8.97 8.20
CA PHE A 124 -12.84 -9.22 7.05
C PHE A 124 -13.19 -8.28 5.89
N VAL A 125 -12.17 -7.64 5.34
CA VAL A 125 -12.17 -7.03 4.02
C VAL A 125 -11.48 -8.01 3.09
N ASN A 126 -12.17 -8.45 2.04
CA ASN A 126 -11.63 -9.38 1.06
C ASN A 126 -11.61 -8.72 -0.31
N PHE A 127 -10.60 -9.04 -1.10
CA PHE A 127 -10.50 -8.62 -2.50
C PHE A 127 -9.58 -9.59 -3.25
N THR A 128 -9.80 -9.72 -4.55
CA THR A 128 -8.99 -10.58 -5.41
C THR A 128 -8.32 -9.77 -6.50
N MET A 129 -7.21 -10.30 -6.98
CA MET A 129 -6.43 -9.68 -8.05
C MET A 129 -5.88 -10.79 -8.95
N PRO A 130 -5.95 -10.69 -10.28
CA PRO A 130 -5.32 -11.64 -11.17
C PRO A 130 -3.82 -11.77 -10.88
N PHE A 131 -3.32 -13.00 -10.85
CA PHE A 131 -1.92 -13.25 -10.58
C PHE A 131 -1.42 -14.52 -11.29
N ASP A 132 -0.33 -14.35 -12.03
CA ASP A 132 0.35 -15.43 -12.74
C ASP A 132 1.40 -16.05 -11.84
N TRP A 133 1.09 -17.22 -11.27
CA TRP A 133 1.99 -17.94 -10.36
C TRP A 133 3.16 -18.65 -11.06
N SER A 134 3.36 -18.45 -12.37
CA SER A 134 4.50 -19.05 -13.07
C SER A 134 5.83 -18.53 -12.52
N THR A 135 6.84 -19.40 -12.53
CA THR A 135 8.21 -19.04 -12.14
C THR A 135 8.76 -17.89 -12.99
N GLN A 136 8.34 -17.78 -14.25
CA GLN A 136 8.70 -16.68 -15.13
C GLN A 136 8.17 -15.34 -14.59
N ASN A 137 6.89 -15.25 -14.22
CA ASN A 137 6.32 -14.03 -13.66
C ASN A 137 6.96 -13.70 -12.30
N ILE A 138 7.00 -14.67 -11.38
CA ILE A 138 7.57 -14.48 -10.03
C ILE A 138 9.03 -14.01 -10.11
N SER A 139 9.80 -14.52 -11.08
CA SER A 139 11.20 -14.13 -11.24
C SER A 139 11.40 -12.64 -11.52
N GLN A 140 10.42 -11.99 -12.16
CA GLN A 140 10.42 -10.57 -12.55
C GLN A 140 9.86 -9.65 -11.47
N LEU A 141 9.24 -10.19 -10.41
CA LEU A 141 8.67 -9.40 -9.34
C LEU A 141 9.75 -8.78 -8.47
N THR A 142 9.54 -7.53 -8.09
CA THR A 142 10.23 -6.93 -6.93
C THR A 142 9.35 -7.11 -5.69
N VAL A 143 8.08 -6.72 -5.80
CA VAL A 143 7.11 -6.74 -4.71
C VAL A 143 5.69 -6.81 -5.27
N VAL A 144 4.76 -7.40 -4.52
CA VAL A 144 3.32 -7.20 -4.69
C VAL A 144 2.86 -6.29 -3.55
N HIS A 145 2.31 -5.13 -3.89
CA HIS A 145 1.92 -4.11 -2.94
C HIS A 145 0.43 -3.77 -3.08
N GLN A 146 -0.28 -3.83 -1.95
CA GLN A 146 -1.67 -3.42 -1.81
C GLN A 146 -1.79 -2.40 -0.68
N GLU A 147 -2.72 -1.47 -0.80
CA GLU A 147 -3.08 -0.54 0.28
C GLU A 147 -4.58 -0.60 0.56
N ILE A 148 -4.93 -0.56 1.84
CA ILE A 148 -6.31 -0.37 2.29
C ILE A 148 -6.36 0.95 3.06
N ARG A 149 -7.07 1.93 2.50
CA ARG A 149 -7.38 3.19 3.17
C ARG A 149 -8.65 3.01 3.98
N ILE A 150 -8.52 3.13 5.28
CA ILE A 150 -9.57 2.90 6.26
C ILE A 150 -9.91 4.22 6.94
N PRO A 151 -11.18 4.65 6.94
CA PRO A 151 -11.55 5.93 7.53
C PRO A 151 -11.34 5.86 9.05
N ARG A 152 -10.74 6.90 9.64
CA ARG A 152 -10.48 6.93 11.10
C ARG A 152 -11.74 6.89 11.96
N THR A 153 -12.89 7.18 11.37
CA THR A 153 -14.21 7.07 12.00
C THR A 153 -14.63 5.62 12.23
N LEU A 154 -14.01 4.64 11.55
CA LEU A 154 -14.22 3.21 11.78
C LEU A 154 -13.30 2.73 12.92
N GLY A 155 -13.72 3.00 14.16
CA GLY A 155 -12.91 2.82 15.37
C GLY A 155 -12.39 1.40 15.59
N ASP A 156 -13.17 0.37 15.22
CA ASP A 156 -12.77 -1.04 15.35
C ASP A 156 -11.55 -1.40 14.49
N PHE A 157 -11.26 -0.58 13.47
CA PHE A 157 -10.07 -0.75 12.65
C PHE A 157 -8.91 0.14 13.12
N VAL A 158 -9.06 0.95 14.16
CA VAL A 158 -7.96 1.74 14.74
C VAL A 158 -7.20 0.89 15.77
N VAL A 159 -6.56 -0.19 15.29
CA VAL A 159 -5.84 -1.19 16.08
C VAL A 159 -4.32 -1.09 15.90
N THR A 160 -3.54 -1.78 16.73
CA THR A 160 -2.07 -1.81 16.59
C THR A 160 -1.56 -2.91 15.65
N LYS A 161 -2.43 -3.83 15.23
CA LYS A 161 -2.11 -4.99 14.40
C LYS A 161 -3.28 -5.37 13.50
N TYR A 162 -2.98 -5.86 12.31
CA TYR A 162 -3.94 -6.53 11.43
C TYR A 162 -3.51 -7.97 11.19
N ASP A 163 -4.49 -8.85 11.03
CA ASP A 163 -4.27 -10.20 10.51
C ASP A 163 -4.63 -10.20 9.03
N ALA A 164 -3.68 -10.59 8.19
CA ALA A 164 -3.89 -10.69 6.76
C ALA A 164 -3.55 -12.09 6.22
N TYR A 165 -4.21 -12.46 5.13
CA TYR A 165 -4.11 -13.75 4.49
C TYR A 165 -4.03 -13.57 2.99
N VAL A 166 -3.24 -14.43 2.35
CA VAL A 166 -3.18 -14.58 0.89
C VAL A 166 -3.50 -16.03 0.56
N ASN A 167 -4.54 -16.25 -0.25
CA ASN A 167 -5.01 -17.59 -0.61
C ASN A 167 -5.22 -18.49 0.63
N ASN A 168 -5.84 -17.91 1.68
CA ASN A 168 -6.09 -18.53 2.98
C ASN A 168 -4.84 -18.86 3.83
N ILE A 169 -3.65 -18.45 3.40
CA ILE A 169 -2.40 -18.58 4.17
C ILE A 169 -2.15 -17.28 4.93
N LYS A 170 -1.99 -17.34 6.25
CA LYS A 170 -1.70 -16.16 7.06
C LYS A 170 -0.32 -15.61 6.70
N ILE A 171 -0.23 -14.34 6.31
CA ILE A 171 1.06 -13.72 6.03
C ILE A 171 1.72 -13.21 7.32
N PRO A 172 3.06 -13.18 7.39
CA PRO A 172 3.77 -12.65 8.55
C PRO A 172 3.48 -11.17 8.83
N ASP A 173 3.33 -10.80 10.11
CA ASP A 173 3.06 -9.42 10.56
C ASP A 173 4.07 -8.40 10.00
N LYS A 174 5.33 -8.80 9.76
CA LYS A 174 6.38 -7.95 9.17
C LYS A 174 6.08 -7.46 7.75
N LEU A 175 5.12 -8.08 7.04
CA LEU A 175 4.70 -7.72 5.69
C LEU A 175 3.53 -6.73 5.70
N ILE A 176 3.05 -6.36 6.89
CA ILE A 176 1.95 -5.44 7.11
C ILE A 176 2.50 -4.19 7.81
N SER A 177 2.26 -3.02 7.25
CA SER A 177 2.58 -1.76 7.89
C SER A 177 1.35 -0.85 8.00
N ILE A 178 1.32 -0.06 9.07
CA ILE A 178 0.25 0.91 9.35
C ILE A 178 0.83 2.31 9.21
N ASP A 179 0.21 3.12 8.35
CA ASP A 179 0.52 4.53 8.15
C ASP A 179 -0.66 5.38 8.60
N ASP A 180 -0.44 6.10 9.71
CA ASP A 180 -1.38 7.03 10.31
C ASP A 180 -1.02 8.51 10.05
N TYR A 181 -0.12 8.82 9.13
CA TYR A 181 0.39 10.18 8.98
C TYR A 181 0.37 10.72 7.55
N SER A 182 0.27 9.84 6.55
CA SER A 182 0.14 10.26 5.16
C SER A 182 -1.22 10.90 4.85
N MET A 183 -2.26 10.60 5.64
CA MET A 183 -3.61 11.15 5.47
C MET A 183 -4.31 11.43 6.79
N ASP A 184 -4.94 12.61 6.91
CA ASP A 184 -5.65 12.99 8.14
C ASP A 184 -6.94 12.19 8.34
N ALA A 185 -7.70 11.94 7.28
CA ALA A 185 -9.01 11.27 7.35
C ALA A 185 -8.93 9.74 7.34
N TYR A 186 -7.80 9.18 6.90
CA TYR A 186 -7.62 7.76 6.68
C TYR A 186 -6.35 7.26 7.36
N ARG A 187 -6.44 6.05 7.90
CA ARG A 187 -5.29 5.18 8.10
C ARG A 187 -5.04 4.40 6.82
N ILE A 188 -3.78 4.17 6.47
CA ILE A 188 -3.40 3.30 5.35
C ILE A 188 -2.76 2.04 5.92
N VAL A 189 -3.24 0.88 5.50
CA VAL A 189 -2.60 -0.41 5.79
C VAL A 189 -1.95 -0.91 4.52
N HIS A 190 -0.63 -1.07 4.53
CA HIS A 190 0.12 -1.60 3.39
C HIS A 190 0.37 -3.09 3.59
N LEU A 191 0.08 -3.87 2.55
CA LEU A 191 0.48 -5.27 2.44
C LEU A 191 1.58 -5.35 1.39
N ILE A 192 2.80 -5.66 1.82
CA ILE A 192 4.00 -5.60 0.98
C ILE A 192 4.65 -7.00 0.97
N LEU A 193 4.38 -7.76 -0.08
CA LEU A 193 4.95 -9.10 -0.28
C LEU A 193 6.17 -9.00 -1.18
N TYR A 194 7.37 -9.18 -0.63
CA TYR A 194 8.58 -9.23 -1.45
C TYR A 194 8.63 -10.55 -2.22
N LYS A 195 9.44 -10.60 -3.28
CA LYS A 195 9.61 -11.82 -4.10
C LYS A 195 9.81 -13.10 -3.27
N PRO A 196 10.67 -13.16 -2.23
CA PRO A 196 10.81 -14.37 -1.41
C PRO A 196 9.53 -14.74 -0.66
N ASP A 197 8.73 -13.76 -0.23
CA ASP A 197 7.46 -14.02 0.45
C ASP A 197 6.44 -14.60 -0.53
N VAL A 198 6.42 -14.12 -1.78
CA VAL A 198 5.58 -14.68 -2.86
C VAL A 198 6.04 -16.11 -3.24
N GLU A 199 7.35 -16.35 -3.31
CA GLU A 199 7.91 -17.69 -3.57
C GLU A 199 7.52 -18.68 -2.46
N ASN A 200 7.60 -18.26 -1.19
CA ASN A 200 7.16 -19.06 -0.05
C ASN A 200 5.65 -19.37 -0.13
N LEU A 201 4.83 -18.33 -0.36
CA LEU A 201 3.39 -18.51 -0.56
C LEU A 201 3.08 -19.49 -1.70
N PHE A 202 3.78 -19.39 -2.83
CA PHE A 202 3.61 -20.32 -3.94
C PHE A 202 3.96 -21.75 -3.55
N SER A 203 5.03 -21.96 -2.79
CA SER A 203 5.48 -23.29 -2.35
C SER A 203 4.51 -23.98 -1.37
N GLU A 204 3.73 -23.21 -0.62
CA GLU A 204 2.75 -23.71 0.34
C GLU A 204 1.40 -24.08 -0.31
N GLN A 205 1.19 -23.69 -1.57
CA GLN A 205 -0.06 -23.90 -2.29
C GLN A 205 -0.01 -25.16 -3.17
N LYS A 206 -1.08 -25.95 -3.14
CA LYS A 206 -1.24 -27.13 -4.02
C LYS A 206 -1.75 -26.77 -5.40
N ASP A 207 -2.70 -25.83 -5.46
CA ASP A 207 -3.28 -25.30 -6.69
C ASP A 207 -3.60 -23.81 -6.44
N PRO A 208 -2.71 -22.89 -6.83
CA PRO A 208 -2.85 -21.48 -6.50
C PRO A 208 -3.87 -20.74 -7.39
N GLY A 209 -4.42 -21.41 -8.41
CA GLY A 209 -5.35 -20.79 -9.36
C GLY A 209 -4.70 -19.69 -10.21
N GLN A 210 -5.49 -18.70 -10.60
CA GLN A 210 -5.08 -17.56 -11.45
C GLN A 210 -5.19 -16.21 -10.75
N GLU A 211 -5.42 -16.22 -9.44
CA GLU A 211 -5.64 -15.02 -8.64
C GLU A 211 -4.86 -15.09 -7.33
N MET A 212 -4.64 -13.91 -6.76
CA MET A 212 -4.23 -13.72 -5.39
C MET A 212 -5.44 -13.19 -4.61
N ASN A 213 -5.92 -13.98 -3.65
CA ASN A 213 -7.06 -13.66 -2.79
C ASN A 213 -6.55 -13.08 -1.49
N PHE A 214 -6.83 -11.81 -1.25
CA PHE A 214 -6.48 -11.12 -0.02
C PHE A 214 -7.66 -11.11 0.95
N ALA A 215 -7.38 -11.38 2.21
CA ALA A 215 -8.31 -11.19 3.31
C ALA A 215 -7.58 -10.47 4.44
N ILE A 216 -8.14 -9.38 4.95
CA ILE A 216 -7.55 -8.60 6.05
C ILE A 216 -8.62 -8.24 7.08
N LYS A 217 -8.27 -8.33 8.36
CA LYS A 217 -9.11 -7.87 9.47
C LYS A 217 -8.27 -7.18 10.55
N PRO A 218 -8.86 -6.28 11.36
CA PRO A 218 -8.22 -5.86 12.60
C PRO A 218 -7.94 -7.08 13.49
N SER A 219 -6.79 -7.09 14.17
CA SER A 219 -6.45 -8.16 15.10
C SER A 219 -7.00 -7.85 16.49
N ASP A 220 -7.37 -8.91 17.22
CA ASP A 220 -7.74 -8.82 18.64
C ASP A 220 -6.51 -8.73 19.56
N GLU A 221 -5.31 -8.98 19.02
CA GLU A 221 -4.04 -8.87 19.72
C GLU A 221 -3.44 -7.46 19.53
N ASN A 222 -2.96 -6.84 20.60
CA ASN A 222 -2.12 -5.66 20.46
C ASN A 222 -0.63 -6.02 20.36
N ILE A 223 0.08 -5.38 19.42
CA ILE A 223 1.54 -5.45 19.34
C ILE A 223 2.11 -4.17 19.93
N PHE A 224 2.91 -4.34 20.97
CA PHE A 224 3.70 -3.28 21.58
C PHE A 224 5.20 -3.52 21.40
N PRO A 225 6.01 -2.45 21.32
CA PRO A 225 5.56 -1.06 21.16
C PRO A 225 5.07 -0.77 19.74
N VAL A 226 4.12 0.13 19.60
CA VAL A 226 3.83 0.80 18.34
C VAL A 226 5.02 1.70 18.01
N VAL A 227 5.47 1.64 16.77
CA VAL A 227 6.76 2.21 16.39
C VAL A 227 6.58 3.08 15.16
N GLN A 228 7.09 4.32 15.21
CA GLN A 228 7.03 5.24 14.09
C GLN A 228 8.27 6.13 13.95
N PHE A 229 8.55 6.58 12.73
CA PHE A 229 9.60 7.57 12.47
C PHE A 229 9.07 8.99 12.67
N THR A 230 9.94 9.90 13.12
CA THR A 230 9.66 11.34 13.04
C THR A 230 9.58 11.78 11.58
N ARG A 231 8.90 12.90 11.29
CA ARG A 231 8.72 13.39 9.91
C ARG A 231 10.02 13.58 9.13
N ASN A 232 11.11 13.94 9.82
CA ASN A 232 12.44 14.09 9.23
C ASN A 232 13.27 12.79 9.27
N ALA A 233 12.67 11.66 9.64
CA ALA A 233 13.27 10.34 9.83
C ALA A 233 14.49 10.29 10.77
N GLN A 234 14.73 11.36 11.53
CA GLN A 234 15.88 11.46 12.42
C GLN A 234 15.77 10.51 13.61
N TYR A 235 14.55 10.30 14.12
CA TYR A 235 14.29 9.47 15.28
C TYR A 235 13.17 8.48 15.01
N LYS A 236 13.18 7.41 15.79
CA LYS A 236 12.12 6.42 15.86
C LYS A 236 11.49 6.48 17.26
N ILE A 237 10.19 6.72 17.32
CA ILE A 237 9.40 6.73 18.55
C ILE A 237 8.79 5.35 18.75
N ALA A 238 9.06 4.72 19.88
CA ALA A 238 8.39 3.50 20.31
C ALA A 238 7.44 3.86 21.45
N LEU A 239 6.17 3.46 21.37
CA LEU A 239 5.11 3.75 22.34
C LEU A 239 4.39 2.46 22.72
N SER A 240 4.23 2.22 24.02
CA SER A 240 3.37 1.18 24.56
C SER A 240 2.54 1.72 25.71
N TRP A 241 1.51 0.98 26.12
CA TRP A 241 0.69 1.39 27.25
C TRP A 241 0.12 0.20 28.02
N ASN A 242 -0.24 0.45 29.29
CA ASN A 242 -0.86 -0.53 30.19
C ASN A 242 -1.90 0.16 31.08
N PRO A 243 -3.13 -0.36 31.23
CA PRO A 243 -3.67 -1.58 30.63
C PRO A 243 -3.82 -1.50 29.11
N GLU A 244 -3.76 -2.65 28.44
CA GLU A 244 -3.86 -2.78 26.97
C GLU A 244 -5.12 -2.09 26.41
N LYS A 245 -6.25 -2.26 27.10
CA LYS A 245 -7.49 -1.51 26.84
C LYS A 245 -7.52 -0.25 27.68
N ILE A 246 -7.61 0.90 27.02
CA ILE A 246 -7.81 2.19 27.68
C ILE A 246 -9.28 2.30 28.07
N LEU A 247 -9.53 2.37 29.37
CA LEU A 247 -10.88 2.40 29.95
C LEU A 247 -11.13 3.72 30.66
N GLU A 248 -12.36 4.20 30.61
CA GLU A 248 -12.79 5.40 31.34
C GLU A 248 -12.62 5.22 32.85
N GLY A 249 -12.32 6.31 33.56
CA GLY A 249 -12.11 6.31 35.00
C GLY A 249 -10.85 5.60 35.50
N ASN A 250 -10.09 4.97 34.59
CA ASN A 250 -8.85 4.28 34.92
C ASN A 250 -7.62 5.11 34.51
N THR A 251 -6.51 4.86 35.19
CA THR A 251 -5.21 5.38 34.79
C THR A 251 -4.54 4.41 33.83
N THR A 252 -4.11 4.94 32.69
CA THR A 252 -3.24 4.23 31.75
C THR A 252 -1.83 4.79 31.84
N GLN A 253 -0.86 3.90 32.02
CA GLN A 253 0.55 4.25 31.93
C GLN A 253 1.01 4.08 30.48
N PHE A 254 1.46 5.15 29.86
CA PHE A 254 2.16 5.15 28.58
C PHE A 254 3.65 5.07 28.83
N ASN A 255 4.34 4.15 28.15
CA ASN A 255 5.79 4.08 28.11
C ASN A 255 6.24 4.45 26.70
N PHE A 256 7.18 5.38 26.57
CA PHE A 256 7.72 5.74 25.27
C PHE A 256 9.24 5.84 25.26
N LYS A 257 9.83 5.63 24.07
CA LYS A 257 11.26 5.72 23.82
C LYS A 257 11.52 6.51 22.57
N VAL A 258 12.55 7.34 22.60
CA VAL A 258 13.10 8.02 21.43
C VAL A 258 14.39 7.32 21.06
N LEU A 259 14.42 6.70 19.89
CA LEU A 259 15.49 5.82 19.44
C LEU A 259 16.19 6.45 18.24
N ASP A 260 17.51 6.28 18.17
CA ASP A 260 18.29 6.57 16.97
C ASP A 260 18.26 5.34 16.04
N PRO A 261 17.54 5.40 14.91
CA PRO A 261 17.44 4.26 14.00
C PRO A 261 18.77 3.90 13.34
N TYR A 262 19.73 4.82 13.26
CA TYR A 262 21.05 4.63 12.65
C TYR A 262 22.10 4.13 13.64
N ALA A 263 21.85 4.30 14.94
CA ALA A 263 22.70 3.76 16.01
C ALA A 263 22.12 2.46 16.59
N ALA A 264 21.65 1.54 15.73
CA ALA A 264 21.06 0.26 16.11
C ALA A 264 19.88 0.37 17.10
N ASN A 265 19.03 1.39 16.93
CA ASN A 265 17.88 1.68 17.79
C ASN A 265 18.25 1.91 19.27
N LYS A 266 19.41 2.50 19.55
CA LYS A 266 19.76 2.94 20.92
C LYS A 266 18.88 4.12 21.34
N THR A 267 18.53 4.17 22.63
CA THR A 267 17.90 5.37 23.22
C THR A 267 18.79 6.58 23.01
N VAL A 268 18.21 7.68 22.57
CA VAL A 268 18.93 8.94 22.35
C VAL A 268 19.26 9.62 23.67
N SER A 269 20.24 10.55 23.65
CA SER A 269 20.47 11.43 24.80
C SER A 269 19.22 12.26 25.13
N PRO A 270 19.04 12.69 26.39
CA PRO A 270 17.83 13.39 26.86
C PRO A 270 17.37 14.55 25.96
N ILE A 271 16.17 14.44 25.38
CA ILE A 271 15.54 15.49 24.56
C ILE A 271 14.25 16.02 25.21
N SER A 272 13.91 17.27 24.95
CA SER A 272 12.63 17.83 25.38
C SER A 272 11.48 17.22 24.57
N TYR A 273 10.34 16.96 25.21
CA TYR A 273 9.13 16.47 24.56
C TYR A 273 7.90 17.25 24.99
N ASP A 274 6.88 17.22 24.13
CA ASP A 274 5.50 17.61 24.40
C ASP A 274 4.61 16.40 24.14
N PHE A 275 3.90 15.93 25.17
CA PHE A 275 2.99 14.79 25.10
C PHE A 275 1.56 15.27 25.33
N SER A 276 0.69 14.96 24.37
CA SER A 276 -0.74 15.25 24.44
C SER A 276 -1.55 14.00 24.16
N VAL A 277 -2.62 13.81 24.92
CA VAL A 277 -3.70 12.87 24.56
C VAL A 277 -4.89 13.70 24.11
N LEU A 278 -5.39 13.38 22.92
CA LEU A 278 -6.49 14.09 22.28
C LEU A 278 -7.72 13.18 22.20
N GLU A 279 -8.89 13.73 22.55
CA GLU A 279 -10.20 13.24 22.20
C GLU A 279 -10.64 13.86 20.86
N GLY A 280 -10.95 12.99 19.91
CA GLY A 280 -11.29 13.42 18.55
C GLY A 280 -10.16 14.23 17.93
N LYS A 281 -10.50 15.33 17.25
CA LYS A 281 -9.50 16.15 16.54
C LYS A 281 -8.81 17.18 17.44
N ASN A 282 -9.50 17.76 18.43
CA ASN A 282 -9.02 18.95 19.15
C ASN A 282 -9.23 18.92 20.67
N GLY A 283 -9.86 17.88 21.24
CA GLY A 283 -10.11 17.83 22.69
C GLY A 283 -8.86 17.41 23.44
N VAL A 284 -8.00 18.32 23.87
CA VAL A 284 -6.84 17.95 24.71
C VAL A 284 -7.34 17.50 26.08
N ILE A 285 -7.08 16.25 26.43
CA ILE A 285 -7.53 15.65 27.70
C ILE A 285 -6.40 15.41 28.68
N TYR A 286 -5.17 15.38 28.15
CA TYR A 286 -3.94 15.33 28.92
C TYR A 286 -2.87 16.08 28.15
N HIS A 287 -2.05 16.85 28.86
CA HIS A 287 -0.89 17.53 28.32
C HIS A 287 0.23 17.53 29.35
N GLN A 288 1.44 17.19 28.89
CA GLN A 288 2.64 17.26 29.70
C GLN A 288 3.84 17.58 28.81
N ILE A 289 4.65 18.54 29.24
CA ILE A 289 5.98 18.80 28.68
C ILE A 289 7.02 18.22 29.63
N GLY A 290 8.09 17.65 29.09
CA GLY A 290 9.16 17.11 29.89
C GLY A 290 10.46 16.97 29.12
N LYS A 291 11.40 16.24 29.73
CA LYS A 291 12.65 15.83 29.11
C LYS A 291 12.78 14.32 29.26
N THR A 292 13.11 13.63 28.18
CA THR A 292 13.32 12.18 28.21
C THR A 292 14.53 11.82 29.06
N THR A 293 14.61 10.58 29.50
CA THR A 293 15.84 9.99 30.03
C THR A 293 16.62 9.29 28.91
N ASP A 294 17.88 8.97 29.15
CA ASP A 294 18.67 8.05 28.32
C ASP A 294 18.47 6.58 28.71
N SER A 295 17.44 6.29 29.51
CA SER A 295 17.13 4.95 29.99
C SER A 295 16.77 4.01 28.84
N SER A 296 17.28 2.78 28.90
CA SER A 296 16.83 1.70 28.00
C SER A 296 15.38 1.31 28.23
N ASP A 297 14.83 1.61 29.41
CA ASP A 297 13.47 1.22 29.81
C ASP A 297 12.42 2.22 29.32
N GLY A 298 12.85 3.39 28.85
CA GLY A 298 11.96 4.46 28.38
C GLY A 298 11.41 5.35 29.49
N ASP A 299 10.55 6.28 29.09
CA ASP A 299 9.91 7.26 29.96
C ASP A 299 8.43 6.94 30.14
N ASN A 300 7.93 7.07 31.37
CA ASN A 300 6.56 6.75 31.72
C ASN A 300 5.72 8.02 31.93
N ILE A 301 4.49 8.02 31.40
CA ILE A 301 3.48 9.04 31.61
C ILE A 301 2.20 8.36 32.07
N ASN A 302 1.71 8.73 33.25
CA ASN A 302 0.44 8.21 33.77
C ASN A 302 -0.69 9.18 33.42
N VAL A 303 -1.65 8.70 32.64
CA VAL A 303 -2.82 9.49 32.21
C VAL A 303 -4.06 8.92 32.86
N ALA A 304 -4.73 9.73 33.69
CA ALA A 304 -6.03 9.37 34.25
C ALA A 304 -7.13 9.72 33.24
N PHE A 305 -7.79 8.71 32.66
CA PHE A 305 -8.89 8.92 31.73
C PHE A 305 -10.18 9.28 32.49
N PRO A 306 -10.91 10.34 32.10
CA PRO A 306 -12.13 10.74 32.81
C PRO A 306 -13.23 9.67 32.76
N SER A 307 -14.11 9.65 33.77
CA SER A 307 -15.09 8.56 34.02
C SER A 307 -16.36 8.59 33.17
N ASN A 308 -16.46 9.51 32.21
CA ASN A 308 -17.66 9.80 31.41
C ASN A 308 -17.42 9.70 29.89
N TYR A 309 -16.38 8.98 29.48
CA TYR A 309 -15.87 8.95 28.11
C TYR A 309 -16.72 8.13 27.13
N TYR A 310 -17.52 7.17 27.61
CA TYR A 310 -18.37 6.35 26.73
C TYR A 310 -19.85 6.80 26.65
N ARG A 311 -20.22 7.94 27.25
CA ARG A 311 -21.59 8.47 27.20
C ARG A 311 -21.72 9.72 26.33
N VAL A 312 -21.47 9.59 25.03
CA VAL A 312 -21.99 10.57 24.05
C VAL A 312 -22.66 9.84 22.88
N ASN A 313 -24.01 9.84 22.96
CA ASN A 313 -25.00 9.72 21.88
C ASN A 313 -25.19 8.37 21.16
N HIS A 314 -25.94 7.46 21.80
CA HIS A 314 -26.87 6.54 21.12
C HIS A 314 -28.32 7.07 21.08
N ASN A 315 -28.51 8.39 21.23
CA ASN A 315 -29.81 9.04 21.07
C ASN A 315 -29.63 10.36 20.34
N SER A 316 -29.69 10.32 19.01
CA SER A 316 -30.14 11.43 18.16
C SER A 316 -30.54 10.81 16.81
N ILE A 317 -31.86 10.76 16.64
CA ILE A 317 -32.71 10.44 15.49
C ILE A 317 -32.00 10.50 14.13
#